data_AF-H1XZ70-F1
#
_entry.id   AF-H1XZ70-F1
#
_cell.length_a   1.000
_cell.length_b   1.000
_cell.length_c   1.000
_cell.angle_alpha   90.00
_cell.angle_beta   90.00
_cell.angle_gamma   90.00
#
_symmetry.space_group_name_H-M   'P 1'
#
loop_
_entity.id
_entity.type
_entity.pdbx_description
1 polymer ?
#
loop_
_entity_poly.entity_id
_entity_poly.type
_entity_poly.pdbx_seq_one_letter_code
_entity_poly.pdbx_strand_id
1 'polypeptide(L)'
;MKHDFEERRERRINNAKNRAIKNENEANRLFKKSDEMASIIPPGQPILIGHHSEKRDRNYREKMRGTFRKGIECTDKAAYYTDKAESIASNNAIFSDDPEAVEKLTEKLNNLKTAQEFMKAANKCIKKQDKAAFLKLTLGTEQLWEEINRSGRVFGKGYPHYELTNNSANIRRIEQRINQLKTQATKAATDKTINGVRIFENTEANRLQIIFGGKPSAEVRQLLKAHGFRWAPTEGAWQRHISRQALYSAESIAERLSN
;
A
#
# COMPACT_ATOMS: atom_id res chain seq x y z
N MET A 1 -3.06 5.84 16.10
CA MET A 1 -1.95 6.81 16.30
C MET A 1 -0.65 6.16 15.83
N LYS A 2 0.48 6.88 15.73
CA LYS A 2 1.79 6.30 15.33
C LYS A 2 2.17 5.05 16.12
N HIS A 3 1.75 4.97 17.38
CA HIS A 3 1.95 3.80 18.26
C HIS A 3 1.21 2.53 17.82
N ASP A 4 0.24 2.62 16.92
CA ASP A 4 -0.54 1.49 16.38
C ASP A 4 -0.24 1.33 14.88
N PHE A 5 1.00 1.54 14.43
CA PHE A 5 1.34 1.33 13.02
C PHE A 5 1.32 -0.17 12.67
N GLU A 6 2.09 -0.98 13.41
CA GLU A 6 2.17 -2.42 13.18
C GLU A 6 0.85 -3.11 13.49
N GLU A 7 0.21 -2.80 14.61
CA GLU A 7 -1.08 -3.40 14.95
C GLU A 7 -2.17 -3.05 13.89
N ARG A 8 -2.23 -1.82 13.36
CA ARG A 8 -3.11 -1.52 12.20
C ARG A 8 -2.74 -2.33 10.96
N ARG A 9 -1.46 -2.52 10.69
CA ARG A 9 -0.98 -3.31 9.54
C ARG A 9 -1.40 -4.76 9.68
N GLU A 10 -1.15 -5.37 10.83
CA GLU A 10 -1.58 -6.73 11.18
C GLU A 10 -3.10 -6.87 11.12
N ARG A 11 -3.85 -5.93 11.70
CA ARG A 11 -5.31 -5.94 11.66
C ARG A 11 -5.84 -5.93 10.23
N ARG A 12 -5.22 -5.16 9.31
CA ARG A 12 -5.58 -5.16 7.90
C ARG A 12 -5.29 -6.50 7.21
N ILE A 13 -4.16 -7.12 7.52
CA ILE A 13 -3.80 -8.45 7.01
C ILE A 13 -4.79 -9.49 7.52
N ASN A 14 -5.03 -9.53 8.83
CA ASN A 14 -5.95 -10.47 9.47
C ASN A 14 -7.38 -10.29 8.95
N ASN A 15 -7.84 -9.05 8.79
CA ASN A 15 -9.14 -8.78 8.18
C ASN A 15 -9.23 -9.29 6.73
N ALA A 16 -8.17 -9.14 5.93
CA ALA A 16 -8.14 -9.67 4.57
C ALA A 16 -8.16 -11.21 4.57
N LYS A 17 -7.33 -11.86 5.39
CA LYS A 17 -7.32 -13.33 5.57
C LYS A 17 -8.69 -13.86 6.01
N ASN A 18 -9.32 -13.24 7.01
CA ASN A 18 -10.65 -13.61 7.48
C ASN A 18 -11.71 -13.46 6.38
N ARG A 19 -11.59 -12.45 5.52
CA ARG A 19 -12.48 -12.28 4.36
C ARG A 19 -12.23 -13.34 3.29
N ALA A 20 -10.98 -13.75 3.06
CA ALA A 20 -10.66 -14.85 2.15
C ALA A 20 -11.31 -16.14 2.63
N ILE A 21 -11.04 -16.56 3.87
CA ILE A 21 -11.59 -17.77 4.51
C ILE A 21 -13.13 -17.75 4.47
N LYS A 22 -13.75 -16.61 4.80
CA LYS A 22 -15.21 -16.50 4.78
C LYS A 22 -15.79 -16.73 3.38
N ASN A 23 -15.16 -16.19 2.33
CA ASN A 23 -15.63 -16.37 0.96
C ASN A 23 -15.34 -17.79 0.45
N GLU A 24 -14.23 -18.40 0.85
CA GLU A 24 -13.90 -19.79 0.52
C GLU A 24 -14.93 -20.76 1.11
N ASN A 25 -15.27 -20.60 2.40
CA ASN A 25 -16.31 -21.38 3.05
C ASN A 25 -17.67 -21.21 2.37
N GLU A 26 -18.01 -19.99 1.95
CA GLU A 26 -19.26 -19.71 1.23
C GLU A 26 -19.25 -20.34 -0.17
N ALA A 27 -18.12 -20.28 -0.89
CA ALA A 27 -17.95 -20.93 -2.18
C ALA A 27 -18.15 -22.44 -2.07
N ASN A 28 -17.49 -23.09 -1.10
CA ASN A 28 -17.64 -24.52 -0.83
C ASN A 28 -19.10 -24.90 -0.54
N ARG A 29 -19.81 -24.09 0.26
CA ARG A 29 -21.23 -24.28 0.53
C ARG A 29 -22.09 -24.17 -0.73
N LEU A 30 -21.82 -23.18 -1.58
CA LEU A 30 -22.55 -22.96 -2.84
C LEU A 30 -22.27 -24.05 -3.87
N PHE A 31 -21.03 -24.52 -3.98
CA PHE A 31 -20.68 -25.63 -4.86
C PHE A 31 -21.33 -26.93 -4.40
N LYS A 32 -21.27 -27.25 -3.11
CA LYS A 32 -21.99 -28.41 -2.55
C LYS A 32 -23.49 -28.34 -2.84
N LYS A 33 -24.12 -27.17 -2.63
CA LYS A 33 -25.54 -26.98 -2.94
C LYS A 33 -25.84 -27.12 -4.44
N SER A 34 -24.98 -26.60 -5.31
CA SER A 34 -25.14 -26.75 -6.75
C SER A 34 -25.00 -28.21 -7.19
N ASP A 35 -24.09 -28.96 -6.57
CA ASP A 35 -23.87 -30.39 -6.80
C ASP A 35 -25.09 -31.21 -6.35
N GLU A 36 -25.60 -30.95 -5.15
CA GLU A 36 -26.87 -31.51 -4.66
C GLU A 36 -28.02 -31.22 -5.62
N MET A 37 -28.13 -29.99 -6.13
CA MET A 37 -29.14 -29.64 -7.14
C MET A 37 -28.96 -30.40 -8.46
N ALA A 38 -27.70 -30.58 -8.91
CA ALA A 38 -27.37 -31.29 -10.13
C ALA A 38 -27.68 -32.78 -10.03
N SER A 39 -27.46 -33.40 -8.86
CA SER A 39 -27.70 -34.83 -8.61
C SER A 39 -29.14 -35.28 -8.85
N ILE A 40 -30.11 -34.35 -8.77
CA ILE A 40 -31.53 -34.62 -9.02
C ILE A 40 -31.82 -34.80 -10.52
N ILE A 41 -30.95 -34.29 -11.40
CA ILE A 41 -31.09 -34.40 -12.85
C ILE A 41 -30.30 -35.62 -13.33
N PRO A 42 -30.98 -36.67 -13.86
CA PRO A 42 -30.31 -37.79 -14.49
C PRO A 42 -29.25 -37.34 -15.51
N PRO A 43 -28.04 -37.93 -15.48
CA PRO A 43 -26.98 -37.59 -16.41
C PRO A 43 -27.42 -37.71 -17.86
N GLY A 44 -27.16 -36.67 -18.66
CA GLY A 44 -27.49 -36.66 -20.09
C GLY A 44 -28.97 -36.42 -20.42
N GLN A 45 -29.86 -36.23 -19.43
CA GLN A 45 -31.27 -35.94 -19.72
C GLN A 45 -31.43 -34.59 -20.44
N PRO A 46 -31.97 -34.57 -21.67
CA PRO A 46 -32.22 -33.33 -22.41
C PRO A 46 -33.41 -32.56 -21.83
N ILE A 47 -33.53 -31.28 -22.18
CA ILE A 47 -34.75 -30.51 -21.90
C ILE A 47 -35.85 -31.01 -22.85
N LEU A 48 -37.00 -31.43 -22.30
CA LEU A 48 -38.15 -31.84 -23.11
C LEU A 48 -38.89 -30.60 -23.64
N ILE A 49 -38.53 -30.17 -24.86
CA ILE A 49 -39.11 -28.99 -25.50
C ILE A 49 -40.57 -29.24 -25.85
N GLY A 50 -41.47 -28.32 -25.49
CA GLY A 50 -42.92 -28.42 -25.71
C GLY A 50 -43.68 -29.23 -24.66
N HIS A 51 -43.00 -29.86 -23.69
CA HIS A 51 -43.64 -30.61 -22.61
C HIS A 51 -44.10 -29.68 -21.47
N HIS A 52 -45.16 -30.04 -20.75
CA HIS A 52 -45.70 -29.22 -19.66
C HIS A 52 -44.68 -28.96 -18.51
N SER A 53 -43.65 -29.80 -18.39
CA SER A 53 -42.57 -29.66 -17.39
C SER A 53 -41.40 -28.77 -17.85
N GLU A 54 -41.33 -28.39 -19.13
CA GLU A 54 -40.20 -27.67 -19.73
C GLU A 54 -39.84 -26.40 -18.94
N LYS A 55 -40.84 -25.57 -18.65
CA LYS A 55 -40.65 -24.29 -17.93
C LYS A 55 -40.06 -24.50 -16.54
N ARG A 56 -40.52 -25.54 -15.82
CA ARG A 56 -40.03 -25.88 -14.47
C ARG A 56 -38.58 -26.35 -14.53
N ASP A 57 -38.27 -27.20 -15.48
CA ASP A 57 -36.95 -27.79 -15.68
C ASP A 57 -35.90 -26.73 -16.09
N ARG A 58 -36.24 -25.84 -17.03
CA ARG A 58 -35.41 -24.67 -17.38
C ARG A 58 -35.13 -23.79 -16.17
N ASN A 59 -36.16 -23.41 -15.42
CA ASN A 59 -36.01 -22.58 -14.22
C ASN A 59 -35.14 -23.27 -13.15
N TYR A 60 -35.25 -24.59 -13.00
CA TYR A 60 -34.44 -25.35 -12.06
C TYR A 60 -32.96 -25.36 -12.46
N ARG A 61 -32.67 -25.67 -13.73
CA ARG A 61 -31.29 -25.62 -14.26
C ARG A 61 -30.69 -24.21 -14.18
N GLU A 62 -31.48 -23.16 -14.44
CA GLU A 62 -31.00 -21.78 -14.27
C GLU A 62 -30.72 -21.42 -12.81
N LYS A 63 -31.52 -21.88 -11.84
CA LYS A 63 -31.21 -21.71 -10.41
C LYS A 63 -29.93 -22.43 -9.99
N MET A 64 -29.71 -23.64 -10.50
CA MET A 64 -28.47 -24.40 -10.28
C MET A 64 -27.27 -23.63 -10.84
N ARG A 65 -27.33 -23.22 -12.11
CA ARG A 65 -26.28 -22.39 -12.75
C ARG A 65 -26.03 -21.08 -12.00
N GLY A 66 -27.08 -20.42 -11.54
CA GLY A 66 -26.98 -19.21 -10.72
C GLY A 66 -26.30 -19.44 -9.38
N THR A 67 -26.56 -20.59 -8.72
CA THR A 67 -25.87 -20.99 -7.49
C THR A 67 -24.39 -21.26 -7.74
N PHE A 68 -24.08 -22.00 -8.80
CA PHE A 68 -22.70 -22.27 -9.22
C PHE A 68 -21.93 -20.97 -9.54
N ARG A 69 -22.53 -20.05 -10.31
CA ARG A 69 -21.92 -18.75 -10.63
C ARG A 69 -21.60 -17.95 -9.37
N LYS A 70 -22.51 -17.91 -8.39
CA LYS A 70 -22.25 -17.26 -7.10
C LYS A 70 -21.09 -17.92 -6.35
N GLY A 71 -20.95 -19.25 -6.47
CA GLY A 71 -19.81 -19.99 -5.93
C GLY A 71 -18.49 -19.50 -6.53
N ILE A 72 -18.42 -19.38 -7.86
CA ILE A 72 -17.25 -18.82 -8.57
C ILE A 72 -16.96 -17.39 -8.11
N GLU A 73 -17.97 -16.52 -8.04
CA GLU A 73 -17.78 -15.13 -7.56
C GLU A 73 -17.21 -15.08 -6.13
N CYS A 74 -17.58 -16.03 -5.27
CA CYS A 74 -17.02 -16.17 -3.94
C CYS A 74 -15.57 -16.66 -3.99
N THR A 75 -15.23 -17.61 -4.85
CA THR A 75 -13.84 -18.04 -5.09
C THR A 75 -12.97 -16.87 -5.56
N ASP A 76 -13.42 -16.09 -6.53
CA ASP A 76 -12.69 -14.91 -7.03
C ASP A 76 -12.45 -13.88 -5.92
N LYS A 77 -13.47 -13.65 -5.07
CA LYS A 77 -13.33 -12.78 -3.90
C LYS A 77 -12.33 -13.35 -2.90
N ALA A 78 -12.32 -14.67 -2.68
CA ALA A 78 -11.37 -15.30 -1.78
C ALA A 78 -9.93 -15.08 -2.27
N ALA A 79 -9.65 -15.36 -3.55
CA ALA A 79 -8.37 -15.12 -4.19
C ALA A 79 -7.94 -13.64 -4.06
N TYR A 80 -8.82 -12.70 -4.40
CA TYR A 80 -8.54 -11.27 -4.26
C TYR A 80 -8.12 -10.87 -2.83
N TYR A 81 -8.80 -11.41 -1.81
CA TYR A 81 -8.46 -11.09 -0.42
C TYR A 81 -7.17 -11.78 0.04
N THR A 82 -6.84 -12.95 -0.49
CA THR A 82 -5.54 -13.61 -0.29
C THR A 82 -4.42 -12.76 -0.88
N ASP A 83 -4.52 -12.40 -2.16
CA ASP A 83 -3.54 -11.52 -2.84
C ASP A 83 -3.39 -10.19 -2.11
N LYS A 84 -4.49 -9.63 -1.62
CA LYS A 84 -4.48 -8.40 -0.84
C LYS A 84 -3.72 -8.56 0.48
N ALA A 85 -3.87 -9.69 1.18
CA ALA A 85 -3.13 -9.95 2.40
C ALA A 85 -1.62 -10.08 2.12
N GLU A 86 -1.26 -10.81 1.07
CA GLU A 86 0.13 -10.98 0.64
C GLU A 86 0.76 -9.67 0.19
N SER A 87 0.05 -8.86 -0.58
CA SER A 87 0.50 -7.54 -1.03
C SER A 87 0.78 -6.61 0.16
N ILE A 88 -0.06 -6.63 1.21
CA ILE A 88 0.19 -5.83 2.42
C ILE A 88 1.39 -6.39 3.20
N ALA A 89 1.53 -7.71 3.27
CA ALA A 89 2.62 -8.37 4.01
C ALA A 89 4.00 -8.16 3.35
N SER A 90 4.07 -8.25 2.02
CA SER A 90 5.29 -8.08 1.22
C SER A 90 5.70 -6.62 0.97
N ASN A 91 4.82 -5.67 1.30
CA ASN A 91 5.11 -4.26 1.10
C ASN A 91 6.19 -3.76 2.06
N ASN A 92 7.39 -3.54 1.52
CA ASN A 92 8.56 -3.02 2.22
C ASN A 92 8.72 -1.49 2.10
N ALA A 93 7.67 -0.78 1.72
CA ALA A 93 7.69 0.68 1.69
C ALA A 93 7.81 1.23 3.11
N ILE A 94 8.81 2.08 3.35
CA ILE A 94 8.95 2.80 4.62
C ILE A 94 7.93 3.94 4.62
N PHE A 95 6.97 3.95 5.53
CA PHE A 95 5.93 4.98 5.64
C PHE A 95 6.35 6.09 6.61
N SER A 96 5.81 7.31 6.47
CA SER A 96 6.07 8.41 7.42
C SER A 96 5.40 8.21 8.79
N ASP A 97 4.37 7.35 8.84
CA ASP A 97 3.60 7.05 10.04
C ASP A 97 4.23 5.92 10.87
N ASP A 98 5.30 5.29 10.35
CA ASP A 98 6.09 4.28 11.06
C ASP A 98 7.00 5.00 12.08
N PRO A 99 6.96 4.66 13.39
CA PRO A 99 7.83 5.27 14.39
C PRO A 99 9.32 5.04 14.09
N GLU A 100 9.69 3.94 13.44
CA GLU A 100 11.06 3.57 13.08
C GLU A 100 11.45 4.05 11.68
N ALA A 101 10.62 4.88 11.03
CA ALA A 101 10.83 5.31 9.65
C ALA A 101 12.21 5.97 9.44
N VAL A 102 12.66 6.79 10.39
CA VAL A 102 13.94 7.49 10.30
C VAL A 102 15.09 6.49 10.38
N GLU A 103 15.02 5.52 11.29
CA GLU A 103 16.03 4.48 11.48
C GLU A 103 16.16 3.60 10.22
N LYS A 104 15.04 3.07 9.72
CA LYS A 104 14.99 2.27 8.49
C LYS A 104 15.52 3.04 7.28
N LEU A 105 15.24 4.35 7.18
CA LEU A 105 15.78 5.19 6.12
C LEU A 105 17.29 5.44 6.29
N THR A 106 17.79 5.58 7.51
CA THR A 106 19.23 5.75 7.75
C THR A 106 20.01 4.48 7.43
N GLU A 107 19.50 3.30 7.77
CA GLU A 107 20.10 2.03 7.38
C GLU A 107 20.15 1.89 5.85
N LYS A 108 19.01 2.17 5.18
CA LYS A 108 18.95 2.18 3.72
C LYS A 108 19.94 3.17 3.10
N LEU A 109 20.10 4.35 3.69
CA LEU A 109 21.05 5.36 3.24
C LEU A 109 22.49 4.84 3.35
N ASN A 110 22.84 4.20 4.46
CA ASN A 110 24.15 3.62 4.67
C ASN A 110 24.44 2.54 3.62
N ASN A 111 23.49 1.64 3.36
CA ASN A 111 23.62 0.60 2.33
C ASN A 111 23.84 1.18 0.92
N LEU A 112 23.14 2.27 0.58
CA LEU A 112 23.35 2.93 -0.71
C LEU A 112 24.71 3.62 -0.79
N LYS A 113 25.20 4.20 0.32
CA LYS A 113 26.52 4.82 0.41
C LYS A 113 27.64 3.79 0.30
N THR A 114 27.53 2.65 1.00
CA THR A 114 28.51 1.56 0.91
C THR A 114 28.54 0.98 -0.51
N ALA A 115 27.37 0.77 -1.13
CA ALA A 115 27.28 0.34 -2.53
C ALA A 115 27.92 1.37 -3.48
N GLN A 116 27.71 2.68 -3.26
CA GLN A 116 28.30 3.73 -4.09
C GLN A 116 29.82 3.71 -4.05
N GLU A 117 30.40 3.65 -2.85
CA GLU A 117 31.86 3.62 -2.68
C GLU A 117 32.46 2.32 -3.21
N PHE A 118 31.77 1.20 -3.02
CA PHE A 118 32.14 -0.08 -3.61
C PHE A 118 32.17 -0.01 -5.14
N MET A 119 31.11 0.47 -5.80
CA MET A 119 31.06 0.59 -7.26
C MET A 119 32.18 1.48 -7.82
N LYS A 120 32.48 2.60 -7.16
CA LYS A 120 33.59 3.48 -7.54
C LYS A 120 34.94 2.78 -7.42
N ALA A 121 35.18 2.10 -6.29
CA ALA A 121 36.41 1.37 -6.03
C ALA A 121 36.59 0.20 -7.01
N ALA A 122 35.51 -0.55 -7.24
CA ALA A 122 35.43 -1.61 -8.24
C ALA A 122 35.82 -1.12 -9.64
N ASN A 123 35.21 -0.02 -10.11
CA ASN A 123 35.54 0.56 -11.41
C ASN A 123 36.99 1.01 -11.50
N LYS A 124 37.57 1.52 -10.41
CA LYS A 124 39.00 1.87 -10.34
C LYS A 124 39.89 0.63 -10.50
N CYS A 125 39.55 -0.48 -9.84
CA CYS A 125 40.27 -1.76 -9.97
C CYS A 125 40.14 -2.33 -11.40
N ILE A 126 38.95 -2.30 -11.98
CA ILE A 126 38.69 -2.76 -13.35
C ILE A 126 39.47 -1.93 -14.37
N LYS A 127 39.50 -0.60 -14.21
CA LYS A 127 40.28 0.28 -15.09
C LYS A 127 41.78 -0.03 -15.06
N LYS A 128 42.30 -0.47 -13.91
CA LYS A 128 43.71 -0.86 -13.71
C LYS A 128 43.99 -2.35 -13.98
N GLN A 129 42.95 -3.15 -14.21
CA GLN A 129 43.02 -4.62 -14.26
C GLN A 129 43.68 -5.24 -13.01
N ASP A 130 43.45 -4.65 -11.83
CA ASP A 130 44.00 -5.12 -10.55
C ASP A 130 42.99 -5.97 -9.78
N LYS A 131 43.00 -7.27 -10.05
CA LYS A 131 42.13 -8.26 -9.39
C LYS A 131 42.46 -8.41 -7.90
N ALA A 132 43.74 -8.34 -7.53
CA ALA A 132 44.18 -8.51 -6.15
C ALA A 132 43.66 -7.38 -5.25
N ALA A 133 43.66 -6.13 -5.73
CA ALA A 133 43.06 -5.01 -5.02
C ALA A 133 41.53 -5.11 -4.96
N PHE A 134 40.88 -5.63 -6.00
CA PHE A 134 39.42 -5.80 -6.01
C PHE A 134 38.94 -6.80 -4.94
N LEU A 135 39.63 -7.93 -4.80
CA LEU A 135 39.29 -8.96 -3.80
C LEU A 135 39.47 -8.49 -2.34
N LYS A 136 40.19 -7.37 -2.11
CA LYS A 136 40.31 -6.75 -0.79
C LYS A 136 39.14 -5.80 -0.47
N LEU A 137 38.28 -5.49 -1.43
CA LEU A 137 37.09 -4.68 -1.19
C LEU A 137 36.06 -5.47 -0.37
N THR A 138 35.26 -4.78 0.44
CA THR A 138 34.33 -5.40 1.41
C THR A 138 33.30 -6.34 0.77
N LEU A 139 32.94 -6.10 -0.49
CA LEU A 139 31.99 -6.92 -1.27
C LEU A 139 32.68 -7.57 -2.49
N GLY A 140 34.01 -7.57 -2.52
CA GLY A 140 34.79 -8.11 -3.64
C GLY A 140 34.81 -9.63 -3.62
N THR A 141 34.29 -10.25 -4.68
CA THR A 141 34.37 -11.70 -4.88
C THR A 141 34.96 -12.01 -6.25
N GLU A 142 35.53 -13.20 -6.40
CA GLU A 142 36.10 -13.64 -7.68
C GLU A 142 35.04 -13.73 -8.79
N GLN A 143 33.85 -14.25 -8.45
CA GLN A 143 32.71 -14.33 -9.35
C GLN A 143 32.27 -12.94 -9.83
N LEU A 144 32.17 -11.97 -8.91
CA LEU A 144 31.76 -10.61 -9.26
C LEU A 144 32.81 -9.91 -10.12
N TRP A 145 34.10 -10.13 -9.86
CA TRP A 145 35.17 -9.63 -10.72
C TRP A 145 35.00 -10.13 -12.15
N GLU A 146 34.79 -11.44 -12.33
CA GLU A 146 34.59 -12.02 -13.66
C GLU A 146 33.35 -11.47 -14.35
N GLU A 147 32.26 -11.30 -13.61
CA GLU A 147 31.01 -10.74 -14.12
C GLU A 147 31.20 -9.31 -14.65
N ILE A 148 31.73 -8.40 -13.82
CA ILE A 148 31.86 -7.00 -14.20
C ILE A 148 33.05 -6.75 -15.14
N ASN A 149 34.11 -7.57 -15.11
CA ASN A 149 35.25 -7.44 -16.01
C ASN A 149 35.00 -8.07 -17.38
N ARG A 150 33.94 -8.88 -17.52
CA ARG A 150 33.48 -9.37 -18.81
C ARG A 150 32.95 -8.18 -19.61
N SER A 151 33.60 -7.87 -20.74
CA SER A 151 33.11 -6.84 -21.64
C SER A 151 31.81 -7.33 -22.32
N GLY A 152 30.69 -6.67 -22.05
CA GLY A 152 29.46 -6.84 -22.81
C GLY A 152 29.51 -6.09 -24.14
N ARG A 153 28.68 -6.48 -25.12
CA ARG A 153 28.50 -5.70 -26.37
C ARG A 153 27.75 -4.39 -26.15
N VAL A 154 26.91 -4.33 -25.11
CA VAL A 154 26.00 -3.20 -24.83
C VAL A 154 26.58 -2.27 -23.75
N PHE A 155 27.25 -2.83 -22.75
CA PHE A 155 27.89 -2.08 -21.67
C PHE A 155 29.37 -2.49 -21.58
N GLY A 156 30.23 -1.48 -21.39
CA GLY A 156 31.66 -1.69 -21.17
C GLY A 156 31.95 -2.42 -19.85
N LYS A 157 33.24 -2.64 -19.57
CA LYS A 157 33.67 -3.28 -18.32
C LYS A 157 33.40 -2.40 -17.10
N GLY A 158 33.10 -3.03 -15.97
CA GLY A 158 32.78 -2.42 -14.69
C GLY A 158 31.31 -2.03 -14.56
N TYR A 159 30.98 -1.38 -13.45
CA TYR A 159 29.66 -0.79 -13.22
C TYR A 159 29.41 0.35 -14.19
N PRO A 160 28.28 0.34 -14.91
CA PRO A 160 27.96 1.38 -15.88
C PRO A 160 27.65 2.72 -15.20
N HIS A 161 27.90 3.81 -15.92
CA HIS A 161 27.75 5.17 -15.38
C HIS A 161 26.33 5.46 -14.84
N TYR A 162 25.30 4.94 -15.50
CA TYR A 162 23.91 5.18 -15.08
C TYR A 162 23.60 4.58 -13.71
N GLU A 163 24.22 3.46 -13.31
CA GLU A 163 24.00 2.86 -11.99
C GLU A 163 24.53 3.76 -10.87
N LEU A 164 25.74 4.28 -11.05
CA LEU A 164 26.35 5.25 -10.12
C LEU A 164 25.52 6.54 -10.01
N THR A 165 25.01 7.04 -11.14
CA THR A 165 24.18 8.26 -11.19
C THR A 165 22.82 8.03 -10.53
N ASN A 166 22.15 6.91 -10.83
CA ASN A 166 20.87 6.54 -10.22
C ASN A 166 21.03 6.33 -8.71
N ASN A 167 22.08 5.64 -8.28
CA ASN A 167 22.35 5.43 -6.86
C ASN A 167 22.64 6.75 -6.12
N SER A 168 23.43 7.64 -6.72
CA SER A 168 23.68 8.99 -6.18
C SER A 168 22.40 9.82 -6.05
N ALA A 169 21.49 9.74 -7.03
CA ALA A 169 20.19 10.39 -6.96
C ALA A 169 19.31 9.80 -5.84
N ASN A 170 19.33 8.48 -5.65
CA ASN A 170 18.62 7.80 -4.57
C ASN A 170 19.16 8.21 -3.18
N ILE A 171 20.49 8.29 -3.02
CA ILE A 171 21.14 8.79 -1.78
C ILE A 171 20.60 10.17 -1.43
N ARG A 172 20.69 11.14 -2.37
CA ARG A 172 20.20 12.52 -2.16
C ARG A 172 18.71 12.55 -1.79
N ARG A 173 17.88 11.75 -2.48
CA ARG A 173 16.44 11.68 -2.20
C ARG A 173 16.16 11.17 -0.78
N ILE A 174 16.88 10.16 -0.32
CA ILE A 174 16.69 9.60 1.02
C ILE A 174 17.21 10.55 2.09
N GLU A 175 18.34 11.24 1.86
CA GLU A 175 18.83 12.28 2.76
C GLU A 175 17.80 13.42 2.93
N GLN A 176 17.25 13.92 1.82
CA GLN A 176 16.18 14.93 1.85
C GLN A 176 14.96 14.42 2.62
N ARG A 177 14.57 13.16 2.42
CA ARG A 177 13.44 12.54 3.11
C ARG A 177 13.68 12.41 4.62
N ILE A 178 14.87 11.98 5.04
CA ILE A 178 15.25 11.91 6.47
C ILE A 178 15.18 13.30 7.10
N ASN A 179 15.74 14.30 6.43
CA ASN A 179 15.70 15.68 6.93
C ASN A 179 14.26 16.20 7.04
N GLN A 180 13.41 15.94 6.04
CA GLN A 180 12.00 16.29 6.08
C GLN A 180 11.30 15.68 7.30
N LEU A 181 11.49 14.38 7.57
CA LEU A 181 10.87 13.71 8.72
C LEU A 181 11.39 14.26 10.05
N LYS A 182 12.70 14.54 10.16
CA LYS A 182 13.30 15.16 11.35
C LYS A 182 12.73 16.56 11.60
N THR A 183 12.68 17.41 10.57
CA THR A 183 12.08 18.76 10.67
C THR A 183 10.60 18.70 11.05
N GLN A 184 9.86 17.73 10.50
CA GLN A 184 8.46 17.55 10.85
C GLN A 184 8.27 17.10 12.31
N ALA A 185 9.18 16.27 12.84
CA ALA A 185 9.14 15.84 14.24
C ALA A 185 9.43 16.98 15.22
N THR A 186 10.28 17.94 14.84
CA THR A 186 10.61 19.11 15.68
C THR A 186 9.64 20.29 15.53
N LYS A 187 8.78 20.28 14.52
CA LYS A 187 7.83 21.38 14.26
C LYS A 187 6.78 21.40 15.36
N ALA A 188 6.58 22.57 15.98
CA ALA A 188 5.48 22.77 16.92
C ALA A 188 4.14 22.47 16.26
N ALA A 189 3.30 21.71 16.95
CA ALA A 189 1.95 21.40 16.50
C ALA A 189 1.12 22.69 16.43
N THR A 190 0.43 22.89 15.31
CA THR A 190 -0.55 23.98 15.19
C THR A 190 -1.79 23.62 16.01
N ASP A 191 -2.19 24.50 16.93
CA ASP A 191 -3.49 24.45 17.60
C ASP A 191 -4.08 25.85 17.59
N LYS A 192 -5.14 26.05 16.80
CA LYS A 192 -5.78 27.35 16.68
C LYS A 192 -7.27 27.24 16.48
N THR A 193 -7.98 28.27 16.91
CA THR A 193 -9.43 28.37 16.75
C THR A 193 -9.76 29.55 15.85
N ILE A 194 -10.52 29.30 14.79
CA ILE A 194 -11.00 30.31 13.85
C ILE A 194 -12.51 30.17 13.78
N ASN A 195 -13.27 31.24 14.07
CA ASN A 195 -14.74 31.24 13.99
C ASN A 195 -15.42 30.08 14.75
N GLY A 196 -14.90 29.72 15.94
CA GLY A 196 -15.43 28.61 16.75
C GLY A 196 -15.08 27.22 16.23
N VAL A 197 -14.26 27.10 15.18
CA VAL A 197 -13.73 25.85 14.64
C VAL A 197 -12.26 25.71 15.06
N ARG A 198 -11.95 24.62 15.76
CA ARG A 198 -10.58 24.31 16.18
C ARG A 198 -9.86 23.51 15.08
N ILE A 199 -8.68 23.98 14.70
CA ILE A 199 -7.76 23.35 13.76
C ILE A 199 -6.55 22.89 14.57
N PHE A 200 -6.34 21.57 14.61
CA PHE A 200 -5.31 20.94 15.45
C PHE A 200 -4.45 19.98 14.63
N GLU A 201 -3.13 20.17 14.65
CA GLU A 201 -2.15 19.21 14.09
C GLU A 201 -1.85 18.12 15.13
N ASN A 202 -2.56 17.00 15.03
CA ASN A 202 -2.27 15.80 15.81
C ASN A 202 -1.02 15.10 15.23
N THR A 203 0.15 15.45 15.74
CA THR A 203 1.47 14.94 15.31
C THR A 203 1.66 13.46 15.61
N GLU A 204 1.01 12.95 16.66
CA GLU A 204 0.98 11.53 17.02
C GLU A 204 0.19 10.70 16.01
N ALA A 205 -0.95 11.20 15.55
CA ALA A 205 -1.74 10.54 14.50
C ALA A 205 -1.24 10.85 13.08
N ASN A 206 -0.31 11.81 12.93
CA ASN A 206 0.03 12.46 11.66
C ASN A 206 -1.24 12.91 10.91
N ARG A 207 -2.16 13.57 11.63
CA ARG A 207 -3.45 14.06 11.09
C ARG A 207 -3.65 15.52 11.44
N LEU A 208 -4.14 16.29 10.46
CA LEU A 208 -4.72 17.60 10.72
C LEU A 208 -6.21 17.39 10.98
N GLN A 209 -6.67 17.83 12.15
CA GLN A 209 -8.04 17.68 12.64
C GLN A 209 -8.76 19.03 12.62
N ILE A 210 -10.00 19.03 12.15
CA ILE A 210 -10.94 20.14 12.20
C ILE A 210 -12.10 19.72 13.09
N ILE A 211 -12.26 20.42 14.20
CA ILE A 211 -13.23 20.12 15.26
C ILE A 211 -14.27 21.25 15.29
N PHE A 212 -15.52 20.86 15.14
CA PHE A 212 -16.68 21.76 15.20
C PHE A 212 -17.40 21.56 16.53
N GLY A 213 -17.98 22.62 17.10
CA GLY A 213 -18.81 22.52 18.31
C GLY A 213 -20.14 21.77 18.12
N GLY A 214 -20.50 21.44 16.88
CA GLY A 214 -21.69 20.68 16.53
C GLY A 214 -21.59 20.11 15.12
N LYS A 215 -22.68 19.51 14.62
CA LYS A 215 -22.71 18.96 13.27
C LYS A 215 -22.68 20.10 12.23
N PRO A 216 -21.63 20.22 11.40
CA PRO A 216 -21.58 21.26 10.37
C PRO A 216 -22.66 21.02 9.29
N SER A 217 -23.03 22.10 8.60
CA SER A 217 -24.05 22.09 7.54
C SER A 217 -23.69 21.10 6.42
N ALA A 218 -24.67 20.71 5.60
CA ALA A 218 -24.44 19.79 4.48
C ALA A 218 -23.39 20.33 3.49
N GLU A 219 -23.44 21.64 3.22
CA GLU A 219 -22.51 22.35 2.32
C GLU A 219 -21.08 22.31 2.85
N VAL A 220 -20.88 22.63 4.13
CA VAL A 220 -19.56 22.58 4.77
C VAL A 220 -19.00 21.16 4.76
N ARG A 221 -19.84 20.15 4.98
CA ARG A 221 -19.42 18.74 4.88
C ARG A 221 -19.04 18.34 3.46
N GLN A 222 -19.69 18.89 2.44
CA GLN A 222 -19.32 18.66 1.04
C GLN A 222 -17.99 19.34 0.71
N LEU A 223 -17.79 20.58 1.17
CA LEU A 223 -16.53 21.31 1.02
C LEU A 223 -15.36 20.58 1.69
N LEU A 224 -15.53 20.13 2.94
CA LEU A 224 -14.55 19.33 3.66
C LEU A 224 -14.16 18.06 2.87
N LYS A 225 -15.14 17.34 2.33
CA LYS A 225 -14.89 16.16 1.49
C LYS A 225 -14.15 16.52 0.19
N ALA A 226 -14.48 17.63 -0.45
CA ALA A 226 -13.80 18.12 -1.65
C ALA A 226 -12.32 18.44 -1.38
N HIS A 227 -12.01 18.97 -0.19
CA HIS A 227 -10.64 19.19 0.28
C HIS A 227 -9.99 17.93 0.92
N GLY A 228 -10.62 16.76 0.80
CA GLY A 228 -10.07 15.47 1.22
C GLY A 228 -10.16 15.17 2.71
N PHE A 229 -10.86 15.98 3.50
CA PHE A 229 -11.14 15.67 4.90
C PHE A 229 -12.20 14.57 5.02
N ARG A 230 -11.98 13.63 5.94
CA ARG A 230 -12.90 12.53 6.24
C ARG A 230 -13.28 12.58 7.72
N TRP A 231 -14.56 12.36 8.01
CA TRP A 231 -15.05 12.27 9.38
C TRP A 231 -14.46 11.04 10.08
N ALA A 232 -13.94 11.24 11.28
CA ALA A 232 -13.41 10.20 12.15
C ALA A 232 -14.23 10.16 13.44
N PRO A 233 -15.18 9.20 13.56
CA PRO A 233 -16.07 9.12 14.71
C PRO A 233 -15.35 8.98 16.05
N THR A 234 -14.23 8.24 16.06
CA THR A 234 -13.42 8.01 17.27
C THR A 234 -12.73 9.27 17.79
N GLU A 235 -12.46 10.23 16.90
CA GLU A 235 -11.81 11.50 17.21
C GLU A 235 -12.81 12.66 17.35
N GLY A 236 -14.07 12.45 16.95
CA GLY A 236 -15.04 13.54 16.84
C GLY A 236 -14.62 14.65 15.88
N ALA A 237 -13.77 14.35 14.89
CA ALA A 237 -13.12 15.37 14.05
C ALA A 237 -13.17 15.02 12.55
N TRP A 238 -13.14 16.06 11.71
CA TRP A 238 -12.82 15.91 10.29
C TRP A 238 -11.31 15.94 10.11
N GLN A 239 -10.74 14.91 9.48
CA GLN A 239 -9.27 14.79 9.41
C GLN A 239 -8.74 14.32 8.06
N ARG A 240 -7.48 14.71 7.79
CA ARG A 240 -6.62 14.20 6.69
C ARG A 240 -5.16 14.24 7.11
N HIS A 241 -4.26 13.70 6.28
CA HIS A 241 -2.82 13.77 6.53
C HIS A 241 -2.32 15.21 6.63
N ILE A 242 -1.41 15.46 7.59
CA ILE A 242 -0.76 16.76 7.78
C ILE A 242 0.02 17.11 6.50
N SER A 243 -0.24 18.30 5.98
CA SER A 243 0.47 18.91 4.86
C SER A 243 0.21 20.41 4.87
N ARG A 244 1.09 21.20 4.25
CA ARG A 244 0.87 22.65 4.10
C ARG A 244 -0.48 22.95 3.45
N GLN A 245 -0.84 22.19 2.41
CA GLN A 245 -2.13 22.31 1.74
C GLN A 245 -3.31 21.94 2.64
N ALA A 246 -3.15 20.96 3.54
CA ALA A 246 -4.20 20.60 4.50
C ALA A 246 -4.49 21.78 5.41
N LEU A 247 -3.42 22.38 5.95
CA LEU A 247 -3.52 23.50 6.89
C LEU A 247 -4.18 24.70 6.21
N TYR A 248 -3.69 25.09 5.03
CA TYR A 248 -4.29 26.15 4.23
C TYR A 248 -5.78 25.90 3.92
N SER A 249 -6.13 24.67 3.54
CA SER A 249 -7.53 24.33 3.27
C SER A 249 -8.40 24.39 4.52
N ALA A 250 -7.89 23.93 5.67
CA ALA A 250 -8.61 24.00 6.94
C ALA A 250 -8.86 25.45 7.36
N GLU A 251 -7.85 26.29 7.25
CA GLU A 251 -7.93 27.73 7.53
C GLU A 251 -8.96 28.40 6.64
N SER A 252 -8.84 28.21 5.32
CA SER A 252 -9.77 28.81 4.36
C SER A 252 -11.22 28.37 4.58
N ILE A 253 -11.45 27.10 4.96
CA ILE A 253 -12.79 26.61 5.29
C ILE A 253 -13.30 27.27 6.58
N ALA A 254 -12.47 27.38 7.62
CA ALA A 254 -12.88 27.98 8.89
C ALA A 254 -13.16 29.49 8.75
N GLU A 255 -12.37 30.20 7.97
CA GLU A 255 -12.57 31.63 7.67
C GLU A 255 -13.88 31.88 6.90
N ARG A 256 -14.26 30.99 5.97
CA ARG A 256 -15.53 31.14 5.21
C ARG A 256 -16.78 30.99 6.06
N LEU A 257 -16.68 30.48 7.29
CA LEU A 257 -17.82 30.27 8.17
C LEU A 257 -18.26 31.53 8.93
N SER A 258 -17.51 32.64 8.86
CA SER A 258 -17.92 33.94 9.42
C SER A 258 -18.76 34.80 8.48
N ASN A 259 -18.94 34.38 7.22
CA ASN A 259 -19.75 35.09 6.22
C ASN A 259 -21.08 34.39 5.94
#